data_AF-A0A7C8CH19-F1
#
_entry.id   AF-A0A7C8CH19-F1
#
_cell.length_a   1.000
_cell.length_b   1.000
_cell.length_c   1.000
_cell.angle_alpha   90.00
_cell.angle_beta   90.00
_cell.angle_gamma   90.00
#
_symmetry.space_group_name_H-M   'P 1'
#
loop_
_entity.id
_entity.type
_entity.pdbx_description
1 polymer ?
#
loop_
_entity_poly.entity_id
_entity_poly.type
_entity_poly.pdbx_seq_one_letter_code
_entity_poly.pdbx_strand_id
1 'polypeptide(L)'
;MTSDNHDPERQTLIEVYSGHGQSEVYRDWRSLEISEGGDLTCPEERPDYLPLCQQAGRIVRERCLALGESRSECNFRAAEARRYALEAGISPQVTVPGAGGEDWLDAGQCRDCQQPAFKYRPGGSAQYIAALGSFPPGSNTAEKKDGVESAEKPRRFRMGFIAASDIHTARAGSGYKEFRFMTDAGQRKVPPQEGVVGSFLRGAQEEPSPRARSITDAREKLSGFQFFETERTQSFLYTGGLTAVHASGRDRASIWDALKSKRVYGTSGPRILLHFDLVDGQSRHPMGSELAMSSPPRFEIRAVGSFEELPGCPGDSAGALGPMQLQRLCRGECHNPSDTRRPISRIEIVRIRPQVHPEESLDALIQDPWLSVNCPEDPNGCTASFEDPEFETAHRDTVYYVRAFESPKPTVNGSMLACRAEGKTLCAETNPCERGEECLAPDEPRAWSSPIYVDFVPIDQELADERG
;
A
#
# COMPACT_ATOMS: atom_id res chain seq x y z
N MET A 1 -15.67 7.33 -12.37
CA MET A 1 -16.59 7.42 -11.21
C MET A 1 -17.88 8.10 -11.63
N THR A 2 -18.98 7.88 -10.92
CA THR A 2 -20.22 8.69 -11.04
C THR A 2 -20.24 9.73 -9.92
N SER A 3 -21.12 10.74 -10.00
CA SER A 3 -21.36 11.69 -8.89
C SER A 3 -21.61 11.00 -7.55
N ASP A 4 -22.20 9.80 -7.58
CA ASP A 4 -22.64 9.09 -6.39
C ASP A 4 -21.48 8.44 -5.60
N ASN A 5 -20.29 8.37 -6.21
CA ASN A 5 -19.10 7.72 -5.63
C ASN A 5 -17.98 8.70 -5.26
N HIS A 6 -18.20 10.01 -5.40
CA HIS A 6 -17.24 11.06 -5.05
C HIS A 6 -17.88 12.14 -4.18
N ASP A 7 -17.43 12.24 -2.94
CA ASP A 7 -17.83 13.24 -1.95
C ASP A 7 -16.57 13.90 -1.37
N PRO A 8 -16.15 15.07 -1.88
CA PRO A 8 -14.92 15.74 -1.45
C PRO A 8 -14.98 16.26 -0.02
N GLU A 9 -16.17 16.36 0.60
CA GLU A 9 -16.28 16.76 2.02
C GLU A 9 -16.00 15.58 2.97
N ARG A 10 -16.21 14.35 2.50
CA ARG A 10 -16.04 13.12 3.31
C ARG A 10 -14.80 12.32 2.95
N GLN A 11 -14.39 12.34 1.70
CA GLN A 11 -13.29 11.55 1.16
C GLN A 11 -12.01 12.39 1.12
N THR A 12 -11.59 12.86 2.30
CA THR A 12 -10.50 13.85 2.45
C THR A 12 -9.16 13.24 2.81
N LEU A 13 -9.13 12.00 3.31
CA LEU A 13 -7.91 11.29 3.72
C LEU A 13 -7.95 9.84 3.22
N ILE A 14 -6.78 9.29 2.91
CA ILE A 14 -6.60 7.89 2.49
C ILE A 14 -5.47 7.23 3.28
N GLU A 15 -5.72 6.01 3.73
CA GLU A 15 -4.69 5.17 4.35
C GLU A 15 -3.76 4.59 3.28
N VAL A 16 -2.47 4.92 3.38
CA VAL A 16 -1.42 4.43 2.46
C VAL A 16 -0.59 3.30 3.06
N TYR A 17 -0.71 3.07 4.37
CA TYR A 17 0.00 2.03 5.09
C TYR A 17 -0.72 1.64 6.38
N SER A 18 -0.78 0.35 6.68
CA SER A 18 -1.18 -0.13 7.99
C SER A 18 -0.54 -1.46 8.42
N GLY A 19 -1.01 -2.05 9.51
CA GLY A 19 -0.64 -3.42 9.92
C GLY A 19 -0.93 -4.46 8.84
N HIS A 20 -1.74 -4.15 7.83
CA HIS A 20 -2.00 -4.99 6.67
C HIS A 20 -1.13 -4.68 5.45
N GLY A 21 -0.19 -3.73 5.56
CA GLY A 21 0.78 -3.38 4.53
C GLY A 21 0.52 -2.05 3.83
N GLN A 22 1.41 -1.72 2.90
CA GLN A 22 1.32 -0.52 2.08
C GLN A 22 0.31 -0.69 0.94
N SER A 23 -0.38 0.41 0.62
CA SER A 23 -1.33 0.59 -0.48
C SER A 23 -0.99 1.82 -1.35
N GLU A 24 0.20 2.40 -1.18
CA GLU A 24 0.63 3.61 -1.88
C GLU A 24 0.86 3.36 -3.39
N VAL A 25 1.65 2.33 -3.71
CA VAL A 25 2.40 2.22 -4.96
C VAL A 25 1.54 1.72 -6.13
N TYR A 26 1.60 2.38 -7.29
CA TYR A 26 1.00 1.87 -8.52
C TYR A 26 1.97 0.98 -9.30
N ARG A 27 1.40 -0.01 -9.98
CA ARG A 27 2.06 -0.91 -10.94
C ARG A 27 1.13 -1.15 -12.12
N ASP A 28 1.69 -1.33 -13.29
CA ASP A 28 0.97 -1.47 -14.55
C ASP A 28 0.39 -2.89 -14.77
N TRP A 29 0.77 -3.88 -13.96
CA TRP A 29 0.18 -5.21 -14.01
C TRP A 29 -1.22 -5.27 -13.41
N ARG A 30 -2.00 -6.30 -13.78
CA ARG A 30 -3.33 -6.59 -13.24
C ARG A 30 -3.42 -8.04 -12.78
N SER A 31 -4.25 -8.29 -11.78
CA SER A 31 -4.50 -9.65 -11.27
C SER A 31 -5.43 -10.46 -12.18
N LEU A 32 -6.23 -9.76 -12.99
CA LEU A 32 -7.13 -10.27 -14.00
C LEU A 32 -7.32 -9.22 -15.08
N GLU A 33 -7.69 -9.63 -16.28
CA GLU A 33 -8.06 -8.77 -17.39
C GLU A 33 -9.50 -9.03 -17.80
N ILE A 34 -10.11 -8.05 -18.47
CA ILE A 34 -11.46 -8.16 -19.03
C ILE A 34 -11.33 -7.90 -20.52
N SER A 35 -11.75 -8.87 -21.34
CA SER A 35 -11.75 -8.74 -22.80
C SER A 35 -12.81 -7.75 -23.26
N GLU A 36 -12.76 -7.32 -24.53
CA GLU A 36 -13.80 -6.48 -25.13
C GLU A 36 -15.20 -7.11 -25.04
N GLY A 37 -15.29 -8.44 -25.00
CA GLY A 37 -16.55 -9.18 -24.84
C GLY A 37 -17.04 -9.26 -23.38
N GLY A 38 -16.28 -8.76 -22.42
CA GLY A 38 -16.59 -8.84 -20.99
C GLY A 38 -16.10 -10.11 -20.30
N ASP A 39 -15.38 -10.98 -21.01
CA ASP A 39 -14.85 -12.22 -20.44
C ASP A 39 -13.60 -11.98 -19.60
N LEU A 40 -13.49 -12.69 -18.47
CA LEU A 40 -12.30 -12.65 -17.63
C LEU A 40 -11.15 -13.42 -18.28
N THR A 41 -9.99 -12.79 -18.43
CA THR A 41 -8.77 -13.42 -18.92
C THR A 41 -7.69 -13.46 -17.83
N CYS A 42 -6.89 -14.52 -17.87
CA CYS A 42 -5.76 -14.71 -16.96
C CYS A 42 -4.53 -14.04 -17.58
N PRO A 43 -3.98 -12.97 -16.98
CA PRO A 43 -2.83 -12.28 -17.53
C PRO A 43 -1.61 -13.22 -17.62
N GLU A 44 -0.68 -12.90 -18.50
CA GLU A 44 0.60 -13.60 -18.54
C GLU A 44 1.45 -13.27 -17.31
N GLU A 45 2.35 -14.18 -16.96
CA GLU A 45 3.34 -13.92 -15.92
C GLU A 45 4.33 -12.85 -16.36
N ARG A 46 4.72 -12.01 -15.41
CA ARG A 46 5.73 -10.97 -15.58
C ARG A 46 6.88 -11.15 -14.58
N PRO A 47 8.05 -10.57 -14.83
CA PRO A 47 9.16 -10.57 -13.87
C PRO A 47 8.76 -10.06 -12.48
N ASP A 48 7.90 -9.04 -12.44
CA ASP A 48 7.43 -8.33 -11.25
C ASP A 48 6.12 -8.87 -10.66
N TYR A 49 5.45 -9.82 -11.33
CA TYR A 49 4.16 -10.36 -10.88
C TYR A 49 3.80 -11.73 -11.46
N LEU A 50 3.44 -12.68 -10.58
CA LEU A 50 2.86 -13.97 -10.96
C LEU A 50 1.35 -14.00 -10.65
N PRO A 51 0.47 -14.07 -11.66
CA PRO A 51 -0.97 -14.18 -11.42
C PRO A 51 -1.37 -15.49 -10.73
N LEU A 52 -2.29 -15.41 -9.77
CA LEU A 52 -2.82 -16.58 -9.06
C LEU A 52 -3.46 -17.61 -10.01
N CYS A 53 -4.16 -17.17 -11.06
CA CYS A 53 -4.72 -18.08 -12.06
C CYS A 53 -3.64 -18.87 -12.81
N GLN A 54 -2.49 -18.26 -13.13
CA GLN A 54 -1.37 -18.96 -13.77
C GLN A 54 -0.81 -20.04 -12.84
N GLN A 55 -0.61 -19.72 -11.55
CA GLN A 55 -0.12 -20.68 -10.58
C GLN A 55 -1.11 -21.83 -10.35
N ALA A 56 -2.41 -21.55 -10.30
CA ALA A 56 -3.44 -22.60 -10.23
C ALA A 56 -3.33 -23.60 -11.39
N GLY A 57 -3.11 -23.08 -12.61
CA GLY A 57 -2.85 -23.90 -13.79
C GLY A 57 -1.58 -24.74 -13.70
N ARG A 58 -0.49 -24.19 -13.14
CA ARG A 58 0.79 -24.89 -12.94
C ARG A 58 0.64 -26.07 -11.99
N ILE A 59 0.09 -25.82 -10.79
CA ILE A 59 -0.12 -26.84 -9.76
C ILE A 59 -0.92 -28.02 -10.32
N VAL A 60 -2.05 -27.74 -10.98
CA VAL A 60 -2.91 -28.79 -11.56
C VAL A 60 -2.20 -29.54 -12.68
N ARG A 61 -1.45 -28.85 -13.53
CA ARG A 61 -0.69 -29.48 -14.63
C ARG A 61 0.38 -30.42 -14.10
N GLU A 62 1.16 -29.98 -13.11
CA GLU A 62 2.25 -30.75 -12.52
C GLU A 62 1.73 -32.01 -11.84
N ARG A 63 0.66 -31.88 -11.03
CA ARG A 63 -0.02 -33.02 -10.41
C ARG A 63 -0.58 -33.99 -11.45
N CYS A 64 -1.16 -33.49 -12.54
CA CYS A 64 -1.65 -34.33 -13.64
C CYS A 64 -0.51 -35.09 -14.34
N LEU A 65 0.61 -34.44 -14.63
CA LEU A 65 1.77 -35.08 -15.26
C LEU A 65 2.41 -36.14 -14.35
N ALA A 66 2.45 -35.89 -13.04
CA ALA A 66 2.95 -36.85 -12.06
C ALA A 66 2.14 -38.17 -12.03
N LEU A 67 0.88 -38.14 -12.48
CA LEU A 67 0.04 -39.34 -12.63
C LEU A 67 0.25 -40.09 -13.96
N GLY A 68 1.17 -39.62 -14.82
CA GLY A 68 1.46 -40.25 -16.12
C GLY A 68 0.46 -39.91 -17.23
N GLU A 69 -0.39 -38.90 -17.02
CA GLU A 69 -1.36 -38.42 -18.02
C GLU A 69 -0.68 -37.72 -19.21
N SER A 70 -1.39 -37.62 -20.33
CA SER A 70 -0.86 -36.97 -21.52
C SER A 70 -0.67 -35.46 -21.33
N ARG A 71 0.32 -34.86 -22.01
CA ARG A 71 0.51 -33.40 -22.02
C ARG A 71 -0.73 -32.64 -22.47
N SER A 72 -1.49 -33.20 -23.42
CA SER A 72 -2.74 -32.58 -23.92
C SER A 72 -3.80 -32.50 -22.83
N GLU A 73 -4.03 -33.61 -22.12
CA GLU A 73 -4.97 -33.67 -21.00
C GLU A 73 -4.56 -32.74 -19.86
N CYS A 74 -3.28 -32.73 -19.48
CA CYS A 74 -2.81 -31.85 -18.41
C CYS A 74 -2.86 -30.38 -18.79
N ASN A 75 -2.67 -30.02 -20.06
CA ASN A 75 -2.88 -28.65 -20.53
C ASN A 75 -4.36 -28.26 -20.51
N PHE A 76 -5.27 -29.18 -20.83
CA PHE A 76 -6.71 -28.97 -20.71
C PHE A 76 -7.12 -28.71 -19.26
N ARG A 77 -6.69 -29.55 -18.32
CA ARG A 77 -6.95 -29.36 -16.88
C ARG A 77 -6.34 -28.07 -16.33
N ALA A 78 -5.15 -27.68 -16.81
CA ALA A 78 -4.52 -26.42 -16.44
C ALA A 78 -5.33 -25.20 -16.91
N ALA A 79 -5.89 -25.24 -18.13
CA ALA A 79 -6.75 -24.18 -18.64
C ALA A 79 -8.05 -24.07 -17.83
N GLU A 80 -8.64 -25.21 -17.47
CA GLU A 80 -9.81 -25.24 -16.59
C GLU A 80 -9.50 -24.65 -15.19
N ALA A 81 -8.35 -24.99 -14.61
CA ALA A 81 -7.91 -24.45 -13.33
C ALA A 81 -7.72 -22.93 -13.34
N ARG A 82 -7.14 -22.39 -14.42
CA ARG A 82 -7.03 -20.93 -14.63
C ARG A 82 -8.40 -20.27 -14.63
N ARG A 83 -9.37 -20.84 -15.36
CA ARG A 83 -10.74 -20.32 -15.44
C ARG A 83 -11.42 -20.32 -14.06
N TYR A 84 -11.37 -21.44 -13.34
CA TYR A 84 -11.97 -21.49 -12.00
C TYR A 84 -11.31 -20.51 -11.04
N ALA A 85 -9.98 -20.35 -11.09
CA ALA A 85 -9.28 -19.36 -10.27
C ALA A 85 -9.72 -17.92 -10.55
N LEU A 86 -9.97 -17.56 -11.83
CA LEU A 86 -10.52 -16.24 -12.18
C LEU A 86 -11.94 -16.05 -11.63
N GLU A 87 -12.81 -17.05 -11.80
CA GLU A 87 -14.20 -17.03 -11.31
C GLU A 87 -14.29 -16.96 -9.77
N ALA A 88 -13.27 -17.47 -9.07
CA ALA A 88 -13.17 -17.42 -7.61
C ALA A 88 -12.80 -16.05 -7.04
N GLY A 89 -12.41 -15.08 -7.88
CA GLY A 89 -12.19 -13.68 -7.50
C GLY A 89 -11.12 -13.52 -6.41
N ILE A 90 -11.54 -13.16 -5.18
CA ILE A 90 -10.62 -12.93 -4.04
C ILE A 90 -10.05 -14.22 -3.43
N SER A 91 -10.61 -15.39 -3.77
CA SER A 91 -10.28 -16.67 -3.12
C SER A 91 -9.82 -17.76 -4.11
N PRO A 92 -8.93 -17.50 -5.08
CA PRO A 92 -8.50 -18.51 -6.06
C PRO A 92 -7.85 -19.74 -5.43
N GLN A 93 -7.28 -19.61 -4.22
CA GLN A 93 -6.64 -20.73 -3.54
C GLN A 93 -7.59 -21.91 -3.26
N VAL A 94 -8.90 -21.65 -3.15
CA VAL A 94 -9.88 -22.70 -2.87
C VAL A 94 -10.17 -23.58 -4.09
N THR A 95 -9.76 -23.19 -5.29
CA THR A 95 -10.11 -23.92 -6.53
C THR A 95 -9.18 -25.09 -6.81
N VAL A 96 -8.06 -25.21 -6.10
CA VAL A 96 -7.08 -26.29 -6.24
C VAL A 96 -7.06 -27.12 -4.95
N PRO A 97 -7.82 -28.24 -4.87
CA PRO A 97 -7.91 -29.03 -3.65
C PRO A 97 -6.54 -29.56 -3.18
N GLY A 98 -6.30 -29.48 -1.87
CA GLY A 98 -5.05 -29.92 -1.25
C GLY A 98 -3.80 -29.14 -1.66
N ALA A 99 -3.94 -27.91 -2.18
CA ALA A 99 -2.80 -27.01 -2.39
C ALA A 99 -2.50 -26.18 -1.12
N GLY A 100 -1.24 -26.22 -0.66
CA GLY A 100 -0.73 -25.47 0.49
C GLY A 100 -0.04 -24.16 0.09
N GLY A 101 0.36 -23.31 1.06
CA GLY A 101 1.02 -22.04 0.78
C GLY A 101 2.29 -22.19 -0.06
N GLU A 102 3.06 -23.25 0.16
CA GLU A 102 4.25 -23.62 -0.62
C GLU A 102 3.95 -23.89 -2.11
N ASP A 103 2.80 -24.50 -2.44
CA ASP A 103 2.38 -24.69 -3.84
C ASP A 103 2.06 -23.34 -4.51
N TRP A 104 1.60 -22.35 -3.75
CA TRP A 104 1.20 -21.03 -4.27
C TRP A 104 2.36 -20.03 -4.37
N LEU A 105 3.53 -20.34 -3.81
CA LEU A 105 4.74 -19.51 -3.87
C LEU A 105 4.44 -18.03 -3.55
N ASP A 106 4.93 -17.11 -4.38
CA ASP A 106 4.65 -15.67 -4.30
C ASP A 106 3.53 -15.21 -5.23
N ALA A 107 2.71 -16.12 -5.76
CA ALA A 107 1.64 -15.78 -6.68
C ALA A 107 0.65 -14.77 -6.06
N GLY A 108 0.31 -13.74 -6.82
CA GLY A 108 -0.56 -12.64 -6.42
C GLY A 108 0.13 -11.55 -5.60
N GLN A 109 1.44 -11.63 -5.33
CA GLN A 109 2.14 -10.64 -4.51
C GLN A 109 2.92 -9.63 -5.36
N CYS A 110 3.06 -8.41 -4.87
CA CYS A 110 3.92 -7.40 -5.48
C CYS A 110 5.38 -7.70 -5.13
N ARG A 111 6.22 -7.99 -6.13
CA ARG A 111 7.61 -8.41 -5.91
C ARG A 111 8.57 -7.26 -5.61
N ASP A 112 8.25 -6.06 -6.07
CA ASP A 112 9.10 -4.87 -5.97
C ASP A 112 8.49 -3.77 -5.08
N CYS A 113 7.48 -4.13 -4.29
CA CYS A 113 6.91 -3.27 -3.25
C CYS A 113 7.57 -3.55 -1.90
N GLN A 114 7.80 -2.51 -1.09
CA GLN A 114 8.25 -2.66 0.30
C GLN A 114 7.03 -2.84 1.21
N GLN A 115 6.97 -3.95 1.95
CA GLN A 115 5.85 -4.30 2.84
C GLN A 115 4.44 -4.13 2.21
N PRO A 116 4.16 -4.68 1.01
CA PRO A 116 2.86 -4.58 0.36
C PRO A 116 1.73 -5.22 1.16
N ALA A 117 0.52 -4.77 0.88
CA ALA A 117 -0.68 -5.51 1.25
C ALA A 117 -0.74 -6.88 0.56
N PHE A 118 -1.25 -7.89 1.27
CA PHE A 118 -1.41 -9.24 0.76
C PHE A 118 -2.37 -9.26 -0.45
N LYS A 119 -2.00 -9.98 -1.52
CA LYS A 119 -2.75 -10.01 -2.79
C LYS A 119 -2.94 -8.59 -3.35
N TYR A 120 -1.83 -7.86 -3.44
CA TYR A 120 -1.78 -6.46 -3.83
C TYR A 120 -2.58 -6.16 -5.10
N ARG A 121 -3.30 -5.04 -5.11
CA ARG A 121 -4.12 -4.60 -6.25
C ARG A 121 -3.70 -3.19 -6.68
N PRO A 122 -2.92 -3.06 -7.77
CA PRO A 122 -2.41 -1.75 -8.20
C PRO A 122 -3.50 -0.72 -8.51
N GLY A 123 -4.64 -1.16 -9.07
CA GLY A 123 -5.78 -0.27 -9.33
C GLY A 123 -6.50 0.26 -8.08
N GLY A 124 -6.13 -0.22 -6.88
CA GLY A 124 -6.60 0.30 -5.61
C GLY A 124 -5.57 1.16 -4.88
N SER A 125 -4.45 1.51 -5.52
CA SER A 125 -3.37 2.24 -4.86
C SER A 125 -3.67 3.73 -4.71
N ALA A 126 -3.03 4.38 -3.73
CA ALA A 126 -3.16 5.82 -3.54
C ALA A 126 -2.63 6.61 -4.75
N GLN A 127 -1.55 6.15 -5.37
CA GLN A 127 -1.03 6.75 -6.62
C GLN A 127 -2.02 6.62 -7.78
N TYR A 128 -2.68 5.46 -7.92
CA TYR A 128 -3.73 5.28 -8.94
C TYR A 128 -4.88 6.28 -8.73
N ILE A 129 -5.35 6.41 -7.48
CA ILE A 129 -6.43 7.33 -7.11
C ILE A 129 -6.04 8.80 -7.38
N ALA A 130 -4.79 9.18 -7.08
CA ALA A 130 -4.28 10.53 -7.33
C ALA A 130 -4.13 10.86 -8.82
N ALA A 131 -3.86 9.84 -9.65
CA ALA A 131 -3.73 10.00 -11.10
C ALA A 131 -5.07 9.95 -11.84
N LEU A 132 -6.07 9.27 -11.30
CA LEU A 132 -7.35 9.01 -11.97
C LEU A 132 -8.18 10.28 -12.17
N GLY A 133 -8.63 10.50 -13.41
CA GLY A 133 -9.64 11.51 -13.76
C GLY A 133 -11.02 10.89 -13.92
N SER A 134 -12.06 11.55 -13.40
CA SER A 134 -13.44 11.16 -13.67
C SER A 134 -14.11 12.14 -14.63
N PHE A 135 -14.61 11.62 -15.75
CA PHE A 135 -15.15 12.36 -16.87
C PHE A 135 -16.68 12.19 -16.92
N PRO A 136 -17.47 13.25 -16.60
CA PRO A 136 -18.93 13.18 -16.71
C PRO A 136 -19.40 12.87 -18.14
N PRO A 137 -20.52 12.17 -18.35
CA PRO A 137 -21.11 12.01 -19.67
C PRO A 137 -21.37 13.39 -20.31
N GLY A 138 -20.79 13.65 -21.49
CA GLY A 138 -20.85 14.95 -22.17
C GLY A 138 -19.60 15.83 -21.99
N SER A 139 -18.67 15.50 -21.10
CA SER A 139 -17.40 16.26 -20.94
C SER A 139 -16.41 16.04 -22.10
N ASN A 140 -16.60 14.99 -22.90
CA ASN A 140 -15.80 14.70 -24.10
C ASN A 140 -16.32 15.39 -25.36
N THR A 141 -17.47 16.06 -25.28
CA THR A 141 -17.94 16.94 -26.35
C THR A 141 -17.60 18.36 -25.93
N ALA A 142 -16.63 18.97 -26.61
CA ALA A 142 -16.49 20.42 -26.65
C ALA A 142 -17.80 21.01 -27.21
N GLU A 143 -18.82 21.19 -26.36
CA GLU A 143 -19.98 21.98 -26.73
C GLU A 143 -19.51 23.43 -26.79
N LYS A 144 -19.40 23.93 -28.03
CA LYS A 144 -19.26 25.35 -28.32
C LYS A 144 -20.50 26.08 -27.81
N LYS A 145 -20.50 26.50 -26.55
CA LYS A 145 -21.27 27.65 -26.12
C LYS A 145 -20.38 28.88 -26.23
N ASP A 146 -20.84 29.85 -27.02
CA ASP A 146 -20.28 31.20 -27.10
C ASP A 146 -18.83 31.34 -27.60
N GLY A 147 -18.30 30.34 -28.30
CA GLY A 147 -16.97 30.41 -28.92
C GLY A 147 -15.80 30.22 -27.95
N VAL A 148 -16.09 29.80 -26.72
CA VAL A 148 -15.09 29.44 -25.70
C VAL A 148 -15.16 27.94 -25.46
N GLU A 149 -14.13 27.20 -25.84
CA GLU A 149 -13.95 25.82 -25.40
C GLU A 149 -13.77 25.80 -23.88
N SER A 150 -14.78 25.36 -23.14
CA SER A 150 -14.61 24.98 -21.74
C SER A 150 -14.99 23.52 -21.59
N ALA A 151 -14.02 22.63 -21.82
CA ALA A 151 -14.14 21.26 -21.35
C ALA A 151 -14.25 21.31 -19.82
N GLU A 152 -15.33 20.75 -19.25
CA GLU A 152 -15.49 20.66 -17.81
C GLU A 152 -14.28 19.88 -17.25
N LYS A 153 -13.52 20.49 -16.31
CA LYS A 153 -12.32 19.86 -15.75
C LYS A 153 -12.69 18.50 -15.14
N PRO A 154 -11.88 17.44 -15.34
CA PRO A 154 -12.16 16.13 -14.75
C PRO A 154 -12.24 16.21 -13.23
N ARG A 155 -13.18 15.48 -12.62
CA ARG A 155 -13.25 15.38 -11.16
C ARG A 155 -12.15 14.48 -10.65
N ARG A 156 -11.55 14.83 -9.52
CA ARG A 156 -10.36 14.18 -8.96
C ARG A 156 -10.44 14.10 -7.44
N PHE A 157 -9.77 13.11 -6.85
CA PHE A 157 -9.59 13.06 -5.40
C PHE A 157 -8.44 13.95 -4.97
N ARG A 158 -8.66 14.69 -3.89
CA ARG A 158 -7.65 15.51 -3.23
C ARG A 158 -7.49 15.07 -1.77
N MET A 159 -7.02 13.84 -1.59
CA MET A 159 -6.88 13.17 -0.30
C MET A 159 -5.51 13.40 0.34
N GLY A 160 -5.49 13.69 1.64
CA GLY A 160 -4.26 13.63 2.43
C GLY A 160 -3.88 12.18 2.75
N PHE A 161 -2.60 11.93 3.00
CA PHE A 161 -2.09 10.59 3.29
C PHE A 161 -1.98 10.37 4.79
N ILE A 162 -2.54 9.25 5.25
CA ILE A 162 -2.48 8.79 6.63
C ILE A 162 -1.98 7.35 6.69
N ALA A 163 -1.56 6.93 7.87
CA ALA A 163 -1.23 5.54 8.17
C ALA A 163 -1.86 5.13 9.50
N ALA A 164 -2.10 3.83 9.68
CA ALA A 164 -2.74 3.33 10.89
C ALA A 164 -2.03 2.10 11.45
N SER A 165 -2.18 1.87 12.74
CA SER A 165 -1.69 0.63 13.36
C SER A 165 -2.42 -0.57 12.76
N ASP A 166 -3.76 -0.56 12.79
CA ASP A 166 -4.65 -1.58 12.25
C ASP A 166 -4.24 -3.03 12.57
N ILE A 167 -3.85 -3.27 13.82
CA ILE A 167 -3.42 -4.57 14.34
C ILE A 167 -4.50 -5.25 15.20
N HIS A 168 -5.79 -5.01 14.91
CA HIS A 168 -7.00 -5.64 15.48
C HIS A 168 -7.01 -6.01 16.98
N THR A 169 -6.24 -5.29 17.81
CA THR A 169 -6.02 -5.64 19.23
C THR A 169 -6.41 -4.52 20.18
N ALA A 170 -6.94 -3.41 19.64
CA ALA A 170 -7.23 -2.17 20.36
C ALA A 170 -6.00 -1.61 21.12
N ARG A 171 -4.79 -1.97 20.71
CA ARG A 171 -3.53 -1.41 21.21
C ARG A 171 -3.15 -0.23 20.32
N ALA A 172 -3.05 0.95 20.91
CA ALA A 172 -2.73 2.15 20.16
C ALA A 172 -1.22 2.24 19.86
N GLY A 173 -0.91 2.72 18.66
CA GLY A 173 0.39 3.25 18.32
C GLY A 173 1.54 2.24 18.24
N SER A 174 1.29 1.02 17.77
CA SER A 174 2.34 0.04 17.47
C SER A 174 3.25 0.49 16.30
N GLY A 175 4.37 -0.20 16.07
CA GLY A 175 5.27 0.07 14.92
C GLY A 175 6.57 0.79 15.25
N TYR A 176 6.70 1.39 16.44
CA TYR A 176 7.98 1.98 16.87
C TYR A 176 9.03 0.90 17.19
N LYS A 177 8.59 -0.26 17.69
CA LYS A 177 9.43 -1.44 17.97
C LYS A 177 8.96 -2.65 17.16
N GLU A 178 9.93 -3.47 16.76
CA GLU A 178 9.73 -4.61 15.86
C GLU A 178 9.63 -5.90 16.67
N PHE A 179 8.44 -6.14 17.23
CA PHE A 179 8.11 -7.40 17.88
C PHE A 179 6.92 -8.04 17.18
N ARG A 180 7.02 -9.32 16.83
CA ARG A 180 5.96 -10.02 16.11
C ARG A 180 4.67 -10.08 16.89
N PHE A 181 4.73 -10.16 18.21
CA PHE A 181 3.51 -10.10 19.02
C PHE A 181 2.77 -8.77 18.86
N MET A 182 3.38 -7.68 18.39
CA MET A 182 2.66 -6.44 18.11
C MET A 182 1.97 -6.43 16.73
N THR A 183 1.99 -7.54 16.00
CA THR A 183 1.24 -7.72 14.75
C THR A 183 0.03 -8.62 14.96
N ASP A 184 -0.91 -8.57 14.01
CA ASP A 184 -2.03 -9.52 13.96
C ASP A 184 -1.57 -10.99 13.90
N ALA A 185 -0.45 -11.25 13.21
CA ALA A 185 0.11 -12.59 13.09
C ALA A 185 0.56 -13.14 14.46
N GLY A 186 1.18 -12.30 15.30
CA GLY A 186 1.64 -12.71 16.63
C GLY A 186 0.54 -12.77 17.71
N GLN A 187 -0.66 -12.26 17.42
CA GLN A 187 -1.79 -12.27 18.36
C GLN A 187 -2.85 -13.33 18.03
N ARG A 188 -2.97 -13.76 16.77
CA ARG A 188 -3.88 -14.84 16.39
C ARG A 188 -3.40 -16.18 16.95
N LYS A 189 -3.95 -16.57 18.10
CA LYS A 189 -3.94 -17.98 18.54
C LYS A 189 -4.85 -18.78 17.62
N VAL A 190 -4.33 -19.21 16.47
CA VAL A 190 -5.13 -20.06 15.58
C VAL A 190 -5.20 -21.46 16.21
N PRO A 191 -6.39 -21.95 16.64
CA PRO A 191 -6.52 -23.23 17.34
C PRO A 191 -5.97 -24.36 16.46
N PRO A 192 -5.15 -25.30 16.96
CA PRO A 192 -4.61 -26.40 16.16
C PRO A 192 -5.68 -27.01 15.25
N GLN A 193 -5.32 -27.38 14.02
CA GLN A 193 -6.28 -28.00 13.10
C GLN A 193 -6.77 -29.34 13.64
N GLU A 194 -5.98 -29.97 14.50
CA GLU A 194 -6.31 -31.19 15.23
C GLU A 194 -7.49 -30.99 16.20
N GLY A 195 -8.42 -31.95 16.18
CA GLY A 195 -9.59 -31.98 17.05
C GLY A 195 -10.87 -31.41 16.42
N VAL A 196 -12.02 -31.73 17.02
CA VAL A 196 -13.36 -31.46 16.47
C VAL A 196 -13.60 -29.96 16.24
N VAL A 197 -13.18 -29.10 17.16
CA VAL A 197 -13.34 -27.63 17.04
C VAL A 197 -12.39 -27.05 15.98
N GLY A 198 -11.15 -27.54 15.92
CA GLY A 198 -10.16 -27.14 14.92
C GLY A 198 -10.59 -27.51 13.50
N SER A 199 -11.06 -28.75 13.31
CA SER A 199 -11.58 -29.24 12.02
C SER A 199 -12.91 -28.59 11.63
N PHE A 200 -13.78 -28.25 12.58
CA PHE A 200 -15.01 -27.51 12.29
C PHE A 200 -14.73 -26.08 11.85
N LEU A 201 -13.75 -25.41 12.48
CA LEU A 201 -13.39 -24.04 12.16
C LEU A 201 -12.49 -23.92 10.94
N ARG A 202 -11.55 -24.84 10.69
CA ARG A 202 -10.60 -24.75 9.56
C ARG A 202 -10.93 -25.67 8.39
N GLY A 203 -11.93 -26.54 8.52
CA GLY A 203 -12.17 -27.65 7.60
C GLY A 203 -11.12 -28.76 7.70
N ALA A 204 -11.48 -29.94 7.19
CA ALA A 204 -10.53 -31.02 7.01
C ALA A 204 -9.50 -30.64 5.94
N GLN A 205 -8.24 -31.06 6.13
CA GLN A 205 -7.25 -30.99 5.07
C GLN A 205 -7.71 -31.88 3.91
N GLU A 206 -7.64 -31.34 2.70
CA GLU A 206 -8.02 -32.08 1.49
C GLU A 206 -6.80 -32.75 0.88
N GLU A 207 -6.99 -33.95 0.33
CA GLU A 207 -5.97 -34.63 -0.44
C GLU A 207 -5.65 -33.86 -1.73
N PRO A 208 -4.36 -33.76 -2.13
CA PRO A 208 -3.96 -33.14 -3.38
C PRO A 208 -4.68 -33.74 -4.59
N SER A 209 -5.39 -32.90 -5.34
CA SER A 209 -6.11 -33.31 -6.55
C SER A 209 -5.39 -32.84 -7.82
N PRO A 210 -5.32 -33.67 -8.89
CA PRO A 210 -4.87 -33.27 -10.23
C PRO A 210 -5.99 -32.57 -11.04
N ARG A 211 -7.10 -32.20 -10.38
CA ARG A 211 -8.23 -31.47 -10.95
C ARG A 211 -8.61 -30.31 -10.04
N ALA A 212 -8.82 -29.16 -10.66
CA ALA A 212 -9.43 -28.02 -9.98
C ALA A 212 -10.94 -28.26 -9.77
N ARG A 213 -11.56 -27.39 -8.98
CA ARG A 213 -13.01 -27.32 -8.77
C ARG A 213 -13.53 -25.91 -8.98
N SER A 214 -14.82 -25.80 -9.27
CA SER A 214 -15.50 -24.52 -9.38
C SER A 214 -15.63 -23.81 -8.03
N ILE A 215 -15.89 -22.49 -8.07
CA ILE A 215 -16.21 -21.72 -6.86
C ILE A 215 -17.52 -22.18 -6.20
N THR A 216 -18.47 -22.69 -6.99
CA THR A 216 -19.73 -23.26 -6.49
C THR A 216 -19.46 -24.52 -5.69
N ASP A 217 -18.69 -25.46 -6.25
CA ASP A 217 -18.27 -26.68 -5.56
C ASP A 217 -17.50 -26.39 -4.28
N ALA A 218 -16.63 -25.36 -4.30
CA ALA A 218 -15.89 -24.94 -3.12
C ALA A 218 -16.84 -24.43 -2.01
N ARG A 219 -17.88 -23.67 -2.35
CA ARG A 219 -18.87 -23.15 -1.38
C ARG A 219 -19.72 -24.25 -0.75
N GLU A 220 -19.93 -25.35 -1.45
CA GLU A 220 -20.66 -26.51 -0.91
C GLU A 220 -19.80 -27.38 0.01
N LYS A 221 -18.49 -27.47 -0.26
CA LYS A 221 -17.59 -28.41 0.42
C LYS A 221 -16.75 -27.80 1.54
N LEU A 222 -16.48 -26.49 1.48
CA LEU A 222 -15.53 -25.83 2.38
C LEU A 222 -16.23 -24.99 3.43
N SER A 223 -15.59 -24.88 4.59
CA SER A 223 -15.95 -23.90 5.61
C SER A 223 -15.60 -22.47 5.18
N GLY A 224 -16.32 -21.47 5.70
CA GLY A 224 -16.06 -20.07 5.38
C GLY A 224 -14.64 -19.60 5.71
N PHE A 225 -13.99 -20.21 6.71
CA PHE A 225 -12.59 -19.88 7.05
C PHE A 225 -11.58 -20.35 5.99
N GLN A 226 -11.88 -21.41 5.23
CA GLN A 226 -10.99 -21.90 4.16
C GLN A 226 -10.94 -20.95 2.96
N PHE A 227 -11.91 -20.03 2.83
CA PHE A 227 -11.87 -18.95 1.83
C PHE A 227 -10.84 -17.86 2.14
N PHE A 228 -10.29 -17.85 3.37
CA PHE A 228 -9.20 -16.97 3.78
C PHE A 228 -7.87 -17.72 3.77
N GLU A 229 -6.89 -17.18 3.05
CA GLU A 229 -5.58 -17.79 2.88
C GLU A 229 -4.64 -17.50 4.07
N THR A 230 -5.00 -18.05 5.22
CA THR A 230 -4.38 -17.66 6.50
C THR A 230 -2.88 -17.97 6.62
N GLU A 231 -2.38 -18.96 5.89
CA GLU A 231 -0.97 -19.37 5.94
C GLU A 231 -0.06 -18.27 5.37
N ARG A 232 -0.28 -17.89 4.12
CA ARG A 232 0.54 -16.86 3.45
C ARG A 232 0.26 -15.46 3.97
N THR A 233 -0.99 -15.14 4.34
CA THR A 233 -1.32 -13.81 4.89
C THR A 233 -0.49 -13.45 6.12
N GLN A 234 -0.07 -14.42 6.95
CA GLN A 234 0.73 -14.13 8.15
C GLN A 234 2.08 -13.47 7.86
N SER A 235 2.63 -13.66 6.67
CA SER A 235 3.86 -13.02 6.20
C SER A 235 3.66 -11.57 5.75
N PHE A 236 2.43 -11.07 5.71
CA PHE A 236 2.08 -9.71 5.25
C PHE A 236 1.32 -8.92 6.33
N LEU A 237 1.58 -9.27 7.60
CA LEU A 237 1.03 -8.57 8.76
C LEU A 237 2.16 -7.93 9.55
N TYR A 238 2.18 -6.61 9.56
CA TYR A 238 3.28 -5.80 10.08
C TYR A 238 2.93 -5.19 11.44
N THR A 239 3.89 -4.49 12.05
CA THR A 239 3.73 -3.82 13.34
C THR A 239 2.84 -2.58 13.27
N GLY A 240 2.53 -2.12 12.05
CA GLY A 240 1.56 -1.06 11.78
C GLY A 240 2.18 0.33 11.67
N GLY A 241 1.42 1.26 11.09
CA GLY A 241 1.84 2.64 10.86
C GLY A 241 1.29 3.62 11.88
N LEU A 242 1.76 4.87 11.80
CA LEU A 242 1.24 5.99 12.59
C LEU A 242 0.88 7.17 11.70
N THR A 243 -0.23 7.83 12.03
CA THR A 243 -0.55 9.16 11.52
C THR A 243 0.10 10.21 12.41
N ALA A 244 0.79 11.15 11.78
CA ALA A 244 1.27 12.38 12.39
C ALA A 244 0.48 13.58 11.88
N VAL A 245 0.35 14.61 12.72
CA VAL A 245 -0.42 15.82 12.41
C VAL A 245 0.42 17.05 12.70
N HIS A 246 0.40 18.03 11.79
CA HIS A 246 0.90 19.38 12.05
C HIS A 246 -0.25 20.20 12.65
N ALA A 247 -0.36 20.21 13.97
CA ALA A 247 -1.39 20.96 14.68
C ALA A 247 -0.81 22.22 15.35
N SER A 248 -1.61 23.27 15.46
CA SER A 248 -1.26 24.51 16.18
C SER A 248 -1.21 24.32 17.71
N GLY A 249 -1.83 23.25 18.21
CA GLY A 249 -1.92 22.90 19.61
C GLY A 249 -2.09 21.40 19.83
N ARG A 250 -2.01 20.98 21.09
CA ARG A 250 -2.16 19.56 21.52
C ARG A 250 -3.60 19.21 21.94
N ASP A 251 -4.53 20.14 21.79
CA ASP A 251 -5.94 19.92 22.10
C ASP A 251 -6.67 19.23 20.94
N ARG A 252 -7.85 18.70 21.26
CA ARG A 252 -8.68 17.93 20.32
C ARG A 252 -9.04 18.75 19.07
N ALA A 253 -9.37 20.04 19.22
CA ALA A 253 -9.81 20.86 18.09
C ALA A 253 -8.65 21.09 17.12
N SER A 254 -7.48 21.49 17.63
CA SER A 254 -6.27 21.69 16.83
C SER A 254 -5.87 20.44 16.03
N ILE A 255 -6.02 19.25 16.60
CA ILE A 255 -5.75 17.97 15.93
C ILE A 255 -6.78 17.69 14.82
N TRP A 256 -8.07 17.87 15.10
CA TRP A 256 -9.13 17.67 14.09
C TRP A 256 -9.02 18.66 12.93
N ASP A 257 -8.64 19.90 13.22
CA ASP A 257 -8.45 20.91 12.18
C ASP A 257 -7.26 20.54 11.28
N ALA A 258 -6.17 20.00 11.83
CA ALA A 258 -5.06 19.48 11.03
C ALA A 258 -5.49 18.32 10.11
N LEU A 259 -6.28 17.37 10.62
CA LEU A 259 -6.85 16.26 9.84
C LEU A 259 -7.74 16.77 8.70
N LYS A 260 -8.68 17.69 9.00
CA LYS A 260 -9.59 18.28 8.01
C LYS A 260 -8.85 19.06 6.93
N SER A 261 -7.83 19.82 7.32
CA SER A 261 -6.98 20.58 6.40
C SER A 261 -5.89 19.73 5.74
N LYS A 262 -5.89 18.41 5.91
CA LYS A 262 -4.90 17.48 5.32
C LYS A 262 -3.45 17.78 5.70
N ARG A 263 -3.20 18.52 6.79
CA ARG A 263 -1.86 18.83 7.33
C ARG A 263 -1.35 17.66 8.15
N VAL A 264 -1.29 16.49 7.51
CA VAL A 264 -1.02 15.20 8.12
C VAL A 264 -0.08 14.38 7.24
N TYR A 265 0.56 13.37 7.81
CA TYR A 265 1.38 12.42 7.08
C TYR A 265 1.34 11.05 7.74
N GLY A 266 1.64 10.01 6.95
CA GLY A 266 1.75 8.63 7.42
C GLY A 266 3.21 8.26 7.70
N THR A 267 3.42 7.31 8.61
CA THR A 267 4.71 6.64 8.83
C THR A 267 4.50 5.13 8.89
N SER A 268 5.52 4.35 8.55
CA SER A 268 5.50 2.88 8.63
C SER A 268 5.65 2.35 10.06
N GLY A 269 5.45 3.19 11.07
CA GLY A 269 5.52 2.83 12.49
C GLY A 269 6.46 3.72 13.30
N PRO A 270 7.72 3.90 12.89
CA PRO A 270 8.64 4.80 13.58
C PRO A 270 8.20 6.27 13.54
N ARG A 271 8.49 7.00 14.61
CA ARG A 271 8.12 8.42 14.77
C ARG A 271 9.06 9.35 14.00
N ILE A 272 9.14 9.16 12.69
CA ILE A 272 9.83 10.04 11.75
C ILE A 272 9.10 11.39 11.72
N LEU A 273 9.85 12.49 11.73
CA LEU A 273 9.30 13.83 11.57
C LEU A 273 9.47 14.26 10.11
N LEU A 274 8.41 14.75 9.47
CA LEU A 274 8.43 15.15 8.07
C LEU A 274 7.71 16.47 7.86
N HIS A 275 8.38 17.40 7.18
CA HIS A 275 7.80 18.63 6.64
C HIS A 275 8.04 18.66 5.14
N PHE A 276 7.02 19.08 4.41
CA PHE A 276 7.04 19.27 2.96
C PHE A 276 6.20 20.49 2.68
N ASP A 277 6.84 21.55 2.18
CA ASP A 277 6.24 22.83 1.94
C ASP A 277 6.50 23.25 0.49
N LEU A 278 5.49 23.77 -0.21
CA LEU A 278 5.70 24.60 -1.39
C LEU A 278 6.09 26.01 -0.94
N VAL A 279 7.11 26.58 -1.56
CA VAL A 279 7.65 27.90 -1.24
C VAL A 279 7.41 28.86 -2.40
N ASP A 280 6.65 29.92 -2.12
CA ASP A 280 6.38 30.99 -3.07
C ASP A 280 6.72 32.36 -2.44
N GLY A 281 7.85 32.93 -2.85
CA GLY A 281 8.40 34.14 -2.24
C GLY A 281 8.67 33.96 -0.75
N GLN A 282 7.89 34.65 0.09
CA GLN A 282 7.94 34.52 1.56
C GLN A 282 6.85 33.59 2.12
N SER A 283 5.91 33.17 1.28
CA SER A 283 4.80 32.29 1.65
C SER A 283 5.25 30.82 1.64
N ARG A 284 4.72 30.05 2.58
CA ARG A 284 4.93 28.60 2.68
C ARG A 284 3.58 27.91 2.75
N HIS A 285 3.37 26.94 1.88
CA HIS A 285 2.16 26.17 1.77
C HIS A 285 2.47 24.71 2.15
N PRO A 286 2.00 24.22 3.31
CA PRO A 286 2.38 22.91 3.80
C PRO A 286 1.73 21.77 3.00
N MET A 287 2.23 20.55 3.20
CA MET A 287 1.58 19.32 2.76
C MET A 287 0.07 19.33 3.02
N GLY A 288 -0.71 18.85 2.05
CA GLY A 288 -2.17 18.93 2.05
C GLY A 288 -2.74 20.20 1.41
N SER A 289 -1.91 21.18 1.05
CA SER A 289 -2.32 22.38 0.33
C SER A 289 -2.78 22.10 -1.10
N GLU A 290 -3.70 22.94 -1.55
CA GLU A 290 -4.22 23.01 -2.93
C GLU A 290 -4.04 24.44 -3.41
N LEU A 291 -3.39 24.61 -4.56
CA LEU A 291 -2.89 25.90 -5.05
C LEU A 291 -3.09 25.97 -6.56
N ALA A 292 -3.23 27.18 -7.08
CA ALA A 292 -3.19 27.46 -8.52
C ALA A 292 -1.93 28.29 -8.84
N MET A 293 -1.16 27.89 -9.85
CA MET A 293 0.08 28.58 -10.24
C MET A 293 0.32 28.48 -11.74
N SER A 294 1.02 29.46 -12.32
CA SER A 294 1.51 29.41 -13.70
C SER A 294 3.00 29.06 -13.80
N SER A 295 3.77 29.42 -12.77
CA SER A 295 5.23 29.29 -12.76
C SER A 295 5.71 27.96 -12.15
N PRO A 296 6.97 27.56 -12.41
CA PRO A 296 7.55 26.33 -11.84
C PRO A 296 7.46 26.30 -10.29
N PRO A 297 6.78 25.30 -9.70
CA PRO A 297 6.62 25.22 -8.26
C PRO A 297 7.94 24.79 -7.60
N ARG A 298 8.30 25.47 -6.51
CA ARG A 298 9.49 25.22 -5.70
C ARG A 298 9.11 24.65 -4.34
N PHE A 299 9.88 23.68 -3.87
CA PHE A 299 9.57 22.98 -2.63
C PHE A 299 10.77 22.89 -1.69
N GLU A 300 10.46 22.80 -0.39
CA GLU A 300 11.41 22.49 0.67
C GLU A 300 10.91 21.28 1.47
N ILE A 301 11.83 20.36 1.75
CA ILE A 301 11.60 19.15 2.50
C ILE A 301 12.53 19.16 3.70
N ARG A 302 11.99 18.83 4.87
CA ARG A 302 12.78 18.59 6.10
C ARG A 302 12.32 17.30 6.75
N ALA A 303 13.22 16.34 6.88
CA ALA A 303 12.94 15.05 7.51
C ALA A 303 13.91 14.79 8.65
N VAL A 304 13.43 14.24 9.76
CA VAL A 304 14.26 13.85 10.90
C VAL A 304 13.85 12.45 11.31
N GLY A 305 14.80 11.52 11.35
CA GLY A 305 14.51 10.14 11.75
C GLY A 305 14.11 10.04 13.21
N SER A 306 13.36 9.00 13.52
CA SER A 306 12.92 8.58 14.83
C SER A 306 14.08 8.31 15.79
N PHE A 307 13.77 8.32 17.09
CA PHE A 307 14.72 7.88 18.10
C PHE A 307 14.93 6.37 18.05
N GLU A 308 16.14 5.91 18.34
CA GLU A 308 16.37 4.49 18.60
C GLU A 308 15.63 4.07 19.87
N GLU A 309 14.98 2.92 19.83
CA GLU A 309 14.15 2.43 20.92
C GLU A 309 14.96 1.56 21.89
N LEU A 310 14.95 1.93 23.16
CA LEU A 310 15.52 1.13 24.25
C LEU A 310 14.58 -0.01 24.64
N PRO A 311 15.10 -1.16 25.15
CA PRO A 311 14.25 -2.23 25.67
C PRO A 311 13.30 -1.77 26.78
N GLY A 312 12.15 -2.41 26.93
CA GLY A 312 11.24 -2.16 28.04
C GLY A 312 10.38 -0.90 27.91
N CYS A 313 10.01 -0.31 29.06
CA CYS A 313 9.21 0.92 29.15
C CYS A 313 9.95 2.02 29.91
N PRO A 314 9.69 3.30 29.63
CA PRO A 314 10.20 4.41 30.43
C PRO A 314 9.83 4.28 31.91
N GLY A 315 10.68 4.79 32.80
CA GLY A 315 10.47 4.75 34.25
C GLY A 315 9.12 5.35 34.68
N ASP A 316 8.73 6.47 34.07
CA ASP A 316 7.45 7.13 34.37
C ASP A 316 6.24 6.26 33.99
N SER A 317 6.30 5.59 32.83
CA SER A 317 5.27 4.65 32.39
C SER A 317 5.17 3.45 33.34
N ALA A 318 6.31 2.93 33.78
CA ALA A 318 6.38 1.83 34.75
C ALA A 318 5.80 2.23 36.11
N GLY A 319 6.14 3.43 36.60
CA GLY A 319 5.62 3.97 37.86
C GLY A 319 4.12 4.25 37.81
N ALA A 320 3.59 4.76 36.69
CA ALA A 320 2.18 5.13 36.56
C ALA A 320 1.23 3.94 36.34
N LEU A 321 1.64 2.94 35.53
CA LEU A 321 0.76 1.84 35.11
C LEU A 321 0.99 0.54 35.88
N GLY A 322 2.20 0.33 36.40
CA GLY A 322 2.60 -0.93 37.02
C GLY A 322 2.78 -2.09 36.04
N PRO A 323 3.44 -3.19 36.46
CA PRO A 323 3.90 -4.25 35.57
C PRO A 323 2.77 -5.02 34.88
N MET A 324 1.64 -5.27 35.57
CA MET A 324 0.52 -6.01 34.97
C MET A 324 -0.12 -5.26 33.81
N GLN A 325 -0.29 -3.93 33.95
CA GLN A 325 -0.91 -3.12 32.91
C GLN A 325 0.02 -2.93 31.72
N LEU A 326 1.32 -2.72 31.96
CA LEU A 326 2.34 -2.72 30.90
C LEU A 326 2.36 -4.05 30.15
N GLN A 327 2.31 -5.18 30.86
CA GLN A 327 2.24 -6.49 30.22
C GLN A 327 1.00 -6.65 29.33
N ARG A 328 -0.15 -6.12 29.77
CA ARG A 328 -1.41 -6.19 29.01
C ARG A 328 -1.39 -5.32 27.76
N LEU A 329 -0.94 -4.07 27.89
CA LEU A 329 -1.01 -3.04 26.85
C LEU A 329 0.08 -3.21 25.80
N CYS A 330 1.32 -3.43 26.21
CA CYS A 330 2.48 -3.44 25.32
C CYS A 330 3.43 -4.63 25.57
N ARG A 331 3.03 -5.61 26.40
CA ARG A 331 3.89 -6.74 26.82
C ARG A 331 5.23 -6.32 27.41
N GLY A 332 5.24 -5.17 28.09
CA GLY A 332 6.46 -4.60 28.65
C GLY A 332 7.30 -3.80 27.66
N GLU A 333 6.91 -3.69 26.39
CA GLU A 333 7.67 -3.00 25.34
C GLU A 333 6.95 -1.71 24.90
N CYS A 334 7.04 -0.66 25.72
CA CYS A 334 6.49 0.66 25.38
C CYS A 334 7.38 1.42 24.42
N HIS A 335 6.88 2.54 23.90
CA HIS A 335 7.73 3.57 23.30
C HIS A 335 8.71 4.06 24.36
N ASN A 336 10.00 3.77 24.15
CA ASN A 336 11.09 4.02 25.07
C ASN A 336 12.27 4.64 24.29
N PRO A 337 12.12 5.90 23.84
CA PRO A 337 13.12 6.52 22.99
C PRO A 337 14.43 6.74 23.76
N SER A 338 15.55 6.48 23.08
CA SER A 338 16.87 6.92 23.50
C SER A 338 17.10 8.39 23.12
N ASP A 339 18.30 8.89 23.41
CA ASP A 339 18.73 10.23 23.01
C ASP A 339 19.36 10.27 21.60
N THR A 340 19.44 9.13 20.90
CA THR A 340 20.05 9.01 19.57
C THR A 340 18.96 8.81 18.51
N ARG A 341 19.08 9.55 17.40
CA ARG A 341 18.17 9.43 16.26
C ARG A 341 18.78 8.57 15.17
N ARG A 342 17.93 7.78 14.52
CA ARG A 342 18.28 7.07 13.29
C ARG A 342 18.42 8.10 12.16
N PRO A 343 19.44 8.01 11.30
CA PRO A 343 19.58 8.94 10.19
C PRO A 343 18.54 8.67 9.09
N ILE A 344 18.16 9.74 8.40
CA ILE A 344 17.43 9.63 7.12
C ILE A 344 18.46 9.26 6.05
N SER A 345 18.22 8.17 5.33
CA SER A 345 19.12 7.67 4.28
C SER A 345 18.87 8.36 2.94
N ARG A 346 17.60 8.57 2.60
CA ARG A 346 17.19 9.28 1.38
C ARG A 346 15.80 9.91 1.51
N ILE A 347 15.53 10.83 0.60
CA ILE A 347 14.21 11.38 0.35
C ILE A 347 13.87 11.15 -1.13
N GLU A 348 12.71 10.58 -1.39
CA GLU A 348 12.19 10.39 -2.74
C GLU A 348 11.00 11.31 -2.97
N ILE A 349 10.96 11.92 -4.15
CA ILE A 349 9.91 12.81 -4.59
C ILE A 349 9.09 12.07 -5.64
N VAL A 350 7.79 12.00 -5.44
CA VAL A 350 6.84 11.42 -6.39
C VAL A 350 6.10 12.56 -7.09
N ARG A 351 6.03 12.48 -8.42
CA ARG A 351 5.28 13.40 -9.27
C ARG A 351 4.18 12.64 -9.98
N ILE A 352 2.94 13.11 -9.84
CA ILE A 352 1.79 12.52 -10.51
C ILE A 352 1.10 13.59 -11.34
N ARG A 353 0.86 13.31 -12.61
CA ARG A 353 0.12 14.17 -13.54
C ARG A 353 -1.28 13.60 -13.70
N PRO A 354 -2.32 14.14 -13.05
CA PRO A 354 -3.64 13.56 -13.15
C PRO A 354 -4.14 13.51 -14.60
N GLN A 355 -4.96 12.50 -14.91
CA GLN A 355 -5.53 12.34 -16.24
C GLN A 355 -6.30 13.58 -16.67
N VAL A 356 -6.14 13.92 -17.95
CA VAL A 356 -6.91 14.97 -18.62
C VAL A 356 -7.84 14.41 -19.69
N HIS A 357 -7.64 13.16 -20.12
CA HIS A 357 -8.53 12.43 -21.03
C HIS A 357 -8.66 10.95 -20.62
N PRO A 358 -9.82 10.29 -20.88
CA PRO A 358 -10.05 8.89 -20.49
C PRO A 358 -9.07 7.88 -21.11
N GLU A 359 -8.54 8.19 -22.30
CA GLU A 359 -7.66 7.32 -23.08
C GLU A 359 -6.19 7.42 -22.65
N GLU A 360 -5.85 8.35 -21.75
CA GLU A 360 -4.48 8.55 -21.27
C GLU A 360 -4.07 7.37 -20.36
N SER A 361 -2.99 6.67 -20.69
CA SER A 361 -2.47 5.63 -19.81
C SER A 361 -1.95 6.23 -18.50
N LEU A 362 -2.35 5.66 -17.38
CA LEU A 362 -1.89 6.07 -16.05
C LEU A 362 -0.41 5.76 -15.80
N ASP A 363 0.16 4.79 -16.52
CA ASP A 363 1.53 4.32 -16.29
C ASP A 363 2.55 5.43 -16.55
N ALA A 364 2.32 6.27 -17.56
CA ALA A 364 3.19 7.40 -17.89
C ALA A 364 2.96 8.63 -17.01
N LEU A 365 1.89 8.64 -16.21
CA LEU A 365 1.46 9.78 -15.40
C LEU A 365 1.98 9.73 -13.98
N ILE A 366 2.40 8.57 -13.51
CA ILE A 366 2.90 8.35 -12.16
C ILE A 366 4.41 8.15 -12.25
N GLN A 367 5.17 9.11 -11.74
CA GLN A 367 6.63 9.05 -11.70
C GLN A 367 7.08 8.80 -10.26
N ASP A 368 7.39 7.53 -10.00
CA ASP A 368 7.72 7.01 -8.68
C ASP A 368 9.03 6.18 -8.70
N PRO A 369 10.16 6.72 -8.18
CA PRO A 369 10.37 8.12 -7.84
C PRO A 369 10.57 8.98 -9.10
N TRP A 370 10.20 10.26 -9.03
CA TRP A 370 10.60 11.25 -10.02
C TRP A 370 12.02 11.78 -9.74
N LEU A 371 12.30 12.09 -8.48
CA LEU A 371 13.62 12.49 -8.00
C LEU A 371 13.97 11.71 -6.73
N SER A 372 15.26 11.52 -6.50
CA SER A 372 15.79 10.91 -5.27
C SER A 372 16.98 11.70 -4.78
N VAL A 373 16.98 12.05 -3.51
CA VAL A 373 18.02 12.82 -2.83
C VAL A 373 18.61 11.95 -1.72
N ASN A 374 19.89 11.62 -1.85
CA ASN A 374 20.63 10.95 -0.79
C ASN A 374 20.90 11.93 0.35
N CYS A 375 20.71 11.48 1.58
CA CYS A 375 20.89 12.28 2.77
C CYS A 375 22.23 11.96 3.45
N PRO A 376 22.88 12.96 4.09
CA PRO A 376 24.02 12.69 4.94
C PRO A 376 23.59 11.87 6.16
N GLU A 377 24.51 11.10 6.74
CA GLU A 377 24.30 10.39 8.01
C GLU A 377 24.30 11.37 9.20
N ASP A 378 23.37 12.33 9.21
CA ASP A 378 23.22 13.35 10.24
C ASP A 378 22.01 13.05 11.15
N PRO A 379 22.21 12.87 12.47
CA PRO A 379 21.11 12.64 13.41
C PRO A 379 20.15 13.85 13.54
N ASN A 380 20.55 15.05 13.09
CA ASN A 380 19.67 16.23 13.05
C ASN A 380 18.69 16.21 11.87
N GLY A 381 18.81 15.23 10.98
CA GLY A 381 17.93 15.04 9.84
C GLY A 381 18.52 15.50 8.52
N CYS A 382 17.64 15.64 7.53
CA CYS A 382 17.97 15.93 6.15
C CYS A 382 17.04 17.01 5.59
N THR A 383 17.62 17.97 4.89
CA THR A 383 16.89 19.04 4.20
C THR A 383 17.18 18.94 2.71
N ALA A 384 16.15 19.08 1.88
CA ALA A 384 16.27 19.10 0.43
C ALA A 384 15.33 20.15 -0.17
N SER A 385 15.69 20.66 -1.34
CA SER A 385 14.84 21.55 -2.13
C SER A 385 14.86 21.12 -3.59
N PHE A 386 13.72 21.28 -4.27
CA PHE A 386 13.60 20.96 -5.69
C PHE A 386 12.59 21.91 -6.36
N GLU A 387 12.63 21.92 -7.69
CA GLU A 387 11.71 22.67 -8.56
C GLU A 387 11.22 21.73 -9.67
N ASP A 388 9.99 21.91 -10.16
CA ASP A 388 9.53 21.29 -11.41
C ASP A 388 9.53 22.30 -12.57
N PRO A 389 10.63 22.39 -13.35
CA PRO A 389 10.68 23.28 -14.51
C PRO A 389 9.79 22.82 -15.67
N GLU A 390 9.37 21.55 -15.69
CA GLU A 390 8.47 21.04 -16.73
C GLU A 390 7.02 21.48 -16.49
N PHE A 391 6.66 21.90 -15.27
CA PHE A 391 5.30 22.29 -14.91
C PHE A 391 4.76 23.41 -15.81
N GLU A 392 5.55 24.48 -15.99
CA GLU A 392 5.18 25.63 -16.81
C GLU A 392 4.99 25.23 -18.28
N THR A 393 5.83 24.37 -18.84
CA THR A 393 5.74 24.00 -20.26
C THR A 393 4.74 22.88 -20.54
N ALA A 394 4.42 22.06 -19.53
CA ALA A 394 3.46 20.97 -19.65
C ALA A 394 2.01 21.45 -19.57
N HIS A 395 1.75 22.66 -19.07
CA HIS A 395 0.42 23.28 -18.95
C HIS A 395 -0.61 22.36 -18.28
N ARG A 396 -0.21 21.63 -17.24
CA ARG A 396 -1.06 20.62 -16.62
C ARG A 396 -0.90 20.53 -15.12
N ASP A 397 -2.03 20.34 -14.45
CA ASP A 397 -2.10 20.10 -13.02
C ASP A 397 -1.16 18.96 -12.63
N THR A 398 -0.49 19.12 -11.49
CA THR A 398 0.50 18.16 -11.00
C THR A 398 0.39 18.01 -9.49
N VAL A 399 0.54 16.77 -9.02
CA VAL A 399 0.49 16.37 -7.62
C VAL A 399 1.88 15.95 -7.18
N TYR A 400 2.33 16.46 -6.05
CA TYR A 400 3.64 16.15 -5.48
C TYR A 400 3.48 15.63 -4.06
N TYR A 401 4.22 14.59 -3.72
CA TYR A 401 4.44 14.20 -2.33
C TYR A 401 5.81 13.55 -2.20
N VAL A 402 6.25 13.36 -0.96
CA VAL A 402 7.59 12.85 -0.68
C VAL A 402 7.56 11.66 0.26
N ARG A 403 8.54 10.78 0.10
CA ARG A 403 8.87 9.70 1.02
C ARG A 403 10.22 9.99 1.68
N ALA A 404 10.28 9.99 3.00
CA ALA A 404 11.54 10.06 3.73
C ALA A 404 11.86 8.68 4.31
N PHE A 405 13.04 8.14 4.01
CA PHE A 405 13.46 6.80 4.43
C PHE A 405 14.52 6.91 5.52
N GLU A 406 14.34 6.15 6.60
CA GLU A 406 15.39 5.91 7.58
C GLU A 406 16.37 4.83 7.09
N SER A 407 17.56 4.81 7.69
CA SER A 407 18.48 3.68 7.53
C SER A 407 17.80 2.33 7.88
N PRO A 408 18.11 1.25 7.14
CA PRO A 408 17.51 -0.06 7.35
C PRO A 408 17.54 -0.54 8.81
N LYS A 409 16.46 -1.18 9.25
CA LYS A 409 16.38 -1.86 10.57
C LYS A 409 15.78 -3.26 10.44
N PRO A 410 16.09 -4.18 11.38
CA PRO A 410 15.34 -5.43 11.50
C PRO A 410 13.87 -5.12 11.71
N THR A 411 13.00 -5.67 10.86
CA THR A 411 11.57 -5.37 10.79
C THR A 411 10.77 -6.66 10.68
N VAL A 412 9.67 -6.76 11.43
CA VAL A 412 8.81 -7.96 11.41
C VAL A 412 8.25 -8.13 10.00
N ASN A 413 8.38 -9.34 9.47
CA ASN A 413 7.94 -9.70 8.12
C ASN A 413 8.60 -8.85 7.01
N GLY A 414 9.78 -8.28 7.25
CA GLY A 414 10.51 -7.50 6.24
C GLY A 414 10.83 -8.28 4.95
N SER A 415 10.96 -9.61 5.03
CA SER A 415 11.19 -10.50 3.88
C SER A 415 9.92 -11.19 3.36
N MET A 416 8.75 -10.92 3.96
CA MET A 416 7.47 -11.54 3.62
C MET A 416 7.53 -13.08 3.55
N LEU A 417 7.48 -13.65 2.34
CA LEU A 417 7.53 -15.10 2.09
C LEU A 417 8.97 -15.64 1.96
N ALA A 418 9.98 -14.78 2.13
CA ALA A 418 11.40 -15.10 1.99
C ALA A 418 11.68 -15.93 0.73
N CYS A 419 11.17 -15.41 -0.39
CA CYS A 419 11.24 -16.10 -1.67
C CYS A 419 12.69 -16.30 -2.13
N ARG A 420 13.07 -17.54 -2.41
CA ARG A 420 14.33 -17.88 -3.07
C ARG A 420 14.08 -18.02 -4.57
N ALA A 421 14.81 -17.22 -5.34
CA ALA A 421 14.67 -17.21 -6.78
C ALA A 421 15.54 -18.30 -7.44
N GLU A 422 15.02 -18.92 -8.50
CA GLU A 422 15.85 -19.56 -9.52
C GLU A 422 16.14 -18.54 -10.63
N GLY A 423 17.42 -18.19 -10.84
CA GLY A 423 17.78 -17.12 -11.77
C GLY A 423 17.40 -15.73 -11.24
N LYS A 424 16.99 -14.81 -12.12
CA LYS A 424 16.90 -13.38 -11.77
C LYS A 424 15.53 -12.88 -11.29
N THR A 425 14.42 -13.61 -11.45
CA THR A 425 13.08 -12.98 -11.26
C THR A 425 11.95 -13.89 -10.81
N LEU A 426 12.14 -15.21 -10.72
CA LEU A 426 11.04 -16.17 -10.48
C LEU A 426 11.19 -16.84 -9.12
N CYS A 427 10.14 -16.77 -8.31
CA CYS A 427 10.09 -17.49 -7.06
C CYS A 427 10.06 -18.99 -7.29
N ALA A 428 11.03 -19.71 -6.76
CA ALA A 428 11.09 -21.17 -6.85
C ALA A 428 10.68 -21.83 -5.54
N GLU A 429 11.01 -21.19 -4.41
CA GLU A 429 10.71 -21.71 -3.07
C GLU A 429 10.37 -20.53 -2.15
N THR A 430 9.38 -20.71 -1.27
CA THR A 430 9.08 -19.76 -0.20
C THR A 430 9.43 -20.37 1.14
N ASN A 431 10.01 -19.55 2.03
CA ASN A 431 10.25 -19.90 3.41
C ASN A 431 9.49 -18.93 4.34
N PRO A 432 8.15 -19.01 4.40
CA PRO A 432 7.36 -18.13 5.24
C PRO A 432 7.76 -18.32 6.70
N CYS A 433 7.70 -17.26 7.49
CA CYS A 433 8.16 -17.30 8.86
C CYS A 433 7.38 -18.28 9.75
N GLU A 434 8.09 -19.21 10.37
CA GLU A 434 7.53 -20.23 11.26
C GLU A 434 6.96 -19.64 12.55
N ARG A 435 6.05 -20.34 13.22
CA ARG A 435 5.44 -19.88 14.48
C ARG A 435 6.47 -19.90 15.62
N GLY A 436 6.67 -18.75 16.26
CA GLY A 436 7.51 -18.63 17.46
C GLY A 436 8.79 -17.81 17.26
N GLU A 437 9.18 -17.55 16.01
CA GLU A 437 10.27 -16.62 15.67
C GLU A 437 9.76 -15.18 15.55
N GLU A 438 10.65 -14.19 15.71
CA GLU A 438 10.33 -12.76 15.55
C GLU A 438 10.20 -12.32 14.08
N CYS A 439 10.58 -13.17 13.12
CA CYS A 439 10.45 -12.93 11.68
C CYS A 439 11.11 -11.63 11.19
N LEU A 440 12.27 -11.29 11.76
CA LEU A 440 12.94 -10.04 11.44
C LEU A 440 13.78 -10.18 10.17
N ALA A 441 13.60 -9.25 9.24
CA ALA A 441 14.48 -9.04 8.12
C ALA A 441 14.72 -7.53 7.93
N PRO A 442 15.81 -7.10 7.29
CA PRO A 442 16.04 -5.68 7.01
C PRO A 442 14.91 -5.09 6.16
N ASP A 443 14.35 -3.96 6.60
CA ASP A 443 13.46 -3.08 5.83
C ASP A 443 13.83 -1.62 6.13
N GLU A 444 13.41 -0.69 5.26
CA GLU A 444 13.65 0.74 5.40
C GLU A 444 12.38 1.46 5.87
N PRO A 445 12.30 1.85 7.15
CA PRO A 445 11.15 2.60 7.63
C PRO A 445 11.00 3.92 6.90
N ARG A 446 9.75 4.34 6.69
CA ARG A 446 9.46 5.50 5.85
C ARG A 446 8.28 6.32 6.33
N ALA A 447 8.28 7.59 5.94
CA ALA A 447 7.18 8.52 6.12
C ALA A 447 6.70 9.06 4.77
N TRP A 448 5.39 9.20 4.58
CA TRP A 448 4.75 9.74 3.39
C TRP A 448 4.05 11.05 3.70
N SER A 449 4.49 12.17 3.11
CA SER A 449 3.77 13.43 3.26
C SER A 449 2.36 13.33 2.66
N SER A 450 1.41 14.12 3.16
CA SER A 450 0.23 14.41 2.34
C SER A 450 0.65 15.09 1.03
N PRO A 451 -0.11 14.89 -0.06
CA PRO A 451 0.22 15.55 -1.32
C PRO A 451 -0.03 17.06 -1.28
N ILE A 452 0.75 17.80 -2.07
CA ILE A 452 0.44 19.16 -2.49
C ILE A 452 -0.09 19.09 -3.90
N TYR A 453 -1.26 19.69 -4.13
CA TYR A 453 -1.92 19.74 -5.43
C TYR A 453 -1.70 21.11 -6.06
N VAL A 454 -1.06 21.14 -7.22
CA VAL A 454 -0.77 22.37 -7.96
C VAL A 454 -1.56 22.33 -9.27
N ASP A 455 -2.59 23.17 -9.35
CA ASP A 455 -3.40 23.35 -10.55
C ASP A 455 -2.73 24.37 -11.46
N PHE A 456 -2.58 24.04 -12.74
CA PHE A 456 -2.01 24.96 -13.71
C PHE A 456 -3.06 26.01 -14.10
N VAL A 457 -2.66 27.28 -14.02
CA VAL A 457 -3.44 28.42 -14.55
C VAL A 457 -2.56 29.29 -15.45
N PRO A 458 -3.04 29.74 -16.61
CA PRO A 458 -2.29 30.68 -17.45
C PRO A 458 -2.07 32.03 -16.75
N ILE A 459 -0.95 32.71 -17.04
CA ILE A 459 -0.55 34.00 -16.46
C ILE A 459 -1.67 35.07 -16.52
N ASP A 460 -2.46 35.07 -17.60
CA ASP A 460 -3.55 36.04 -17.78
C ASP A 460 -4.72 35.85 -16.79
N GLN A 461 -4.89 34.64 -16.24
CA GLN A 461 -5.92 34.33 -15.23
C GLN A 461 -5.42 34.55 -13.79
N GLU A 462 -4.14 34.32 -13.52
CA GLU A 462 -3.53 34.53 -12.20
C GLU A 462 -3.66 36.00 -11.74
N LEU A 463 -3.45 36.95 -12.66
CA LEU A 463 -3.62 38.39 -12.41
C LEU A 463 -5.07 38.84 -12.19
N ALA A 464 -6.05 38.02 -12.58
CA ALA A 464 -7.47 38.30 -12.37
C ALA A 464 -7.93 37.85 -10.97
N ASP A 465 -7.42 36.70 -10.49
CA ASP A 465 -7.73 36.17 -9.16
C ASP A 465 -7.04 36.95 -8.03
N GLU A 466 -5.85 37.52 -8.26
CA GLU A 466 -5.19 38.42 -7.28
C GLU A 466 -5.88 39.79 -7.11
N ARG A 467 -6.80 40.16 -8.01
CA ARG A 467 -7.50 41.46 -8.01
C ARG A 467 -8.96 41.39 -7.56
N GLY A 468 -9.49 40.20 -7.28
CA GLY A 468 -10.82 39.95 -6.70
C GLY A 468 -10.74 39.70 -5.21
#